data_AF-A0A5K1GHG3-F1
#
_entry.id   AF-A0A5K1GHG3-F1
#
_cell.length_a   1.000
_cell.length_b   1.000
_cell.length_c   1.000
_cell.angle_alpha   90.00
_cell.angle_beta   90.00
_cell.angle_gamma   90.00
#
_symmetry.space_group_name_H-M   'P 1'
#
loop_
_entity.id
_entity.type
_entity.pdbx_description
1 polymer ?
#
loop_
_entity_poly.entity_id
_entity_poly.type
_entity_poly.pdbx_seq_one_letter_code
_entity_poly.pdbx_strand_id
1 'polypeptide(L)'
;VITTCLFSACIIGNVIMFRLGQQTRIKPSIPLRMLITNTKVRRNTKALVAAVSERASRHPDAMSAVFTAIDSISKEVSSTIQLPASDEVSVTEMEAKLEELMEMNQGLLQCLGVSHSSIEAVLQTTLKYKLVSKLTGAGGGGCVLTLLPTRIHLLFCFFE
;
A
#
# COMPACT_ATOMS: atom_id res chain seq x y z
N VAL A 1 -5.38 -14.41 0.36
CA VAL A 1 -4.09 -15.06 0.69
C VAL A 1 -2.89 -14.25 0.20
N ILE A 2 -3.05 -13.26 -0.68
CA ILE A 2 -2.11 -12.13 -0.76
C ILE A 2 -2.46 -11.19 0.40
N THR A 3 -1.58 -11.10 1.38
CA THR A 3 -1.69 -10.35 2.64
C THR A 3 -1.57 -8.84 2.39
N THR A 4 -2.44 -8.27 1.56
CA THR A 4 -2.54 -6.81 1.36
C THR A 4 -3.73 -6.26 2.13
N CYS A 5 -3.71 -6.40 3.45
CA CYS A 5 -4.57 -5.64 4.36
C CYS A 5 -3.69 -4.72 5.19
N LEU A 6 -3.14 -3.69 4.53
CA LEU A 6 -2.48 -2.61 5.26
C LEU A 6 -3.28 -1.32 5.27
N PHE A 7 -4.13 -1.12 4.27
CA PHE A 7 -4.92 0.11 4.17
C PHE A 7 -6.29 -0.20 3.56
N SER A 8 -7.08 -1.01 4.25
CA SER A 8 -8.53 -0.88 4.09
C SER A 8 -8.91 0.40 4.82
N ALA A 9 -9.01 1.51 4.09
CA ALA A 9 -9.48 2.78 4.63
C ALA A 9 -10.90 2.59 5.17
N CYS A 10 -11.02 2.44 6.49
CA CYS A 10 -12.32 2.52 7.14
C CYS A 10 -12.68 3.99 7.29
N ILE A 11 -13.95 4.30 6.99
CA ILE A 11 -14.62 5.61 7.14
C ILE A 11 -14.48 6.19 8.58
N ILE A 12 -13.93 5.41 9.53
CA ILE A 12 -13.88 5.69 10.98
C ILE A 12 -12.42 5.92 11.46
N GLY A 13 -11.46 6.21 10.58
CA GLY A 13 -10.09 6.62 10.98
C GLY A 13 -9.23 5.53 11.63
N ASN A 14 -9.69 4.28 11.64
CA ASN A 14 -8.92 3.12 12.11
C ASN A 14 -8.33 2.35 10.93
N VAL A 15 -7.16 1.75 11.15
CA VAL A 15 -6.53 0.81 10.21
C VAL A 15 -6.94 -0.61 10.58
N ILE A 16 -7.27 -1.42 9.59
CA ILE A 16 -7.58 -2.84 9.80
C ILE A 16 -6.41 -3.69 9.32
N MET A 17 -5.84 -4.48 10.22
CA MET A 17 -4.92 -5.56 9.89
C MET A 17 -5.70 -6.87 9.80
N PHE A 18 -5.52 -7.59 8.69
CA PHE A 18 -6.12 -8.90 8.48
C PHE A 18 -5.04 -9.94 8.32
N ARG A 19 -5.10 -11.00 9.12
CA ARG A 19 -4.14 -12.11 9.10
C ARG A 19 -4.87 -13.42 9.31
N LEU A 20 -4.77 -14.33 8.33
CA LEU A 20 -5.32 -15.69 8.42
C LEU A 20 -6.77 -15.77 8.93
N GLY A 21 -7.65 -14.91 8.43
CA GLY A 21 -9.07 -14.89 8.85
C GLY A 21 -9.35 -14.04 10.10
N GLN A 22 -8.32 -13.60 10.82
CA GLN A 22 -8.46 -12.73 11.98
C GLN A 22 -8.32 -11.26 11.58
N GLN A 23 -9.15 -10.42 12.19
CA GLN A 23 -9.15 -8.98 12.01
C GLN A 23 -8.76 -8.30 13.31
N THR A 24 -7.71 -7.47 13.27
CA THR A 24 -7.30 -6.60 14.37
C THR A 24 -7.50 -5.15 13.94
N ARG A 25 -8.19 -4.37 14.78
CA ARG A 25 -8.31 -2.92 14.57
C ARG A 25 -7.11 -2.25 15.22
N ILE A 26 -6.39 -1.46 14.44
CA ILE A 26 -5.26 -0.67 14.87
C ILE A 26 -5.70 0.79 14.84
N LYS A 27 -5.54 1.47 15.97
CA LYS A 27 -5.75 2.91 16.06
C LYS A 27 -4.39 3.57 15.83
N PRO A 28 -4.21 4.33 14.73
CA PRO A 28 -2.97 5.06 14.53
C PRO A 28 -2.84 6.17 15.58
N SER A 29 -1.61 6.48 15.98
CA SER A 29 -1.31 7.54 16.95
C SER A 29 -1.68 8.93 16.45
N ILE A 30 -1.61 9.13 15.13
CA ILE A 30 -2.03 10.34 14.41
C ILE A 30 -2.93 9.98 13.21
N PRO A 31 -3.77 10.91 12.71
CA PRO A 31 -4.55 10.68 11.50
C PRO A 31 -3.67 10.55 10.26
N LEU A 32 -3.74 9.43 9.57
CA LEU A 32 -3.08 9.24 8.27
C LEU A 32 -3.95 9.78 7.15
N ARG A 33 -3.39 10.66 6.31
CA ARG A 33 -4.09 11.18 5.13
C ARG A 33 -3.66 10.42 3.89
N MET A 34 -4.65 9.95 3.12
CA MET A 34 -4.40 9.18 1.91
C MET A 34 -5.29 9.66 0.77
N LEU A 35 -4.71 9.70 -0.43
CA LEU A 35 -5.42 9.89 -1.68
C LEU A 35 -5.68 8.53 -2.32
N ILE A 36 -6.94 8.27 -2.67
CA ILE A 36 -7.35 7.07 -3.40
C ILE A 36 -7.60 7.45 -4.86
N THR A 37 -6.77 6.95 -5.76
CA THR A 37 -6.92 7.17 -7.21
C THR A 37 -7.51 5.93 -7.87
N ASN A 38 -8.69 6.05 -8.46
CA ASN A 38 -9.28 4.96 -9.26
C ASN A 38 -8.86 5.09 -10.72
N THR A 39 -8.10 4.12 -11.22
CA THR A 39 -7.64 4.07 -12.61
C THR A 39 -8.77 3.83 -13.62
N LYS A 40 -9.98 3.47 -13.15
CA LYS A 40 -11.16 3.09 -13.96
C LYS A 40 -10.94 1.88 -14.88
N VAL A 41 -9.78 1.22 -14.79
CA VAL A 41 -9.49 -0.01 -15.52
C VAL A 41 -10.12 -1.21 -14.82
N ARG A 42 -10.96 -1.96 -15.55
CA ARG A 42 -11.55 -3.21 -15.06
C ARG A 42 -10.47 -4.28 -14.92
N ARG A 43 -10.58 -5.10 -13.88
CA ARG A 43 -9.64 -6.18 -13.58
C ARG A 43 -10.35 -7.51 -13.38
N ASN A 44 -9.72 -8.60 -13.85
CA ASN A 44 -10.14 -9.95 -13.52
C ASN A 44 -9.35 -10.43 -12.30
N THR A 45 -9.90 -10.22 -11.11
CA THR A 45 -9.27 -10.61 -9.83
C THR A 45 -8.91 -12.09 -9.79
N LYS A 46 -9.77 -12.96 -10.35
CA LYS A 46 -9.52 -14.41 -10.35
C LYS A 46 -8.30 -14.76 -11.20
N ALA A 47 -8.18 -14.17 -12.38
CA ALA A 47 -7.03 -14.38 -13.26
C ALA A 47 -5.73 -13.87 -12.63
N LEU A 48 -5.74 -12.71 -11.98
CA LEU A 48 -4.55 -12.17 -11.29
C LEU A 48 -4.10 -13.08 -10.14
N VAL A 49 -5.05 -13.53 -9.30
CA VAL A 49 -4.73 -14.45 -8.20
C VAL A 49 -4.23 -15.80 -8.73
N ALA A 50 -4.81 -16.33 -9.80
CA ALA A 50 -4.35 -17.55 -10.44
C ALA A 50 -2.92 -17.41 -10.99
N ALA A 51 -2.61 -16.28 -11.65
CA ALA A 51 -1.28 -16.02 -12.18
C ALA A 51 -0.21 -15.91 -11.08
N VAL A 52 -0.53 -15.28 -9.95
CA VAL A 52 0.36 -15.25 -8.77
C VAL A 52 0.55 -16.65 -8.19
N SER A 53 -0.52 -17.43 -8.11
CA SER A 53 -0.46 -18.82 -7.62
C SER A 53 0.40 -19.71 -8.51
N GLU A 54 0.26 -19.59 -9.83
CA GLU A 54 1.07 -20.33 -10.80
C GLU A 54 2.55 -19.88 -10.74
N ARG A 55 2.81 -18.58 -10.56
CA ARG A 55 4.18 -18.10 -10.36
C ARG A 55 4.79 -18.66 -9.08
N ALA A 56 4.01 -18.74 -8.00
CA ALA A 56 4.41 -19.34 -6.73
C ALA A 56 4.71 -20.84 -6.85
N SER A 57 3.95 -21.60 -7.65
CA SER A 57 4.26 -23.02 -7.88
C SER A 57 5.50 -23.23 -8.72
N ARG A 58 5.78 -22.36 -9.70
CA ARG A 58 6.98 -22.42 -10.54
C ARG A 58 8.26 -21.97 -9.82
N HIS A 59 8.15 -21.04 -8.87
CA HIS A 59 9.30 -20.46 -8.16
C HIS A 59 9.04 -20.36 -6.65
N PRO A 60 8.95 -21.50 -5.94
CA PRO A 60 8.49 -21.54 -4.55
C PRO A 60 9.37 -20.72 -3.60
N ASP A 61 10.70 -20.88 -3.66
CA ASP A 61 11.61 -20.21 -2.73
C ASP A 61 11.62 -18.69 -2.92
N ALA A 62 11.73 -18.24 -4.18
CA ALA A 62 11.71 -16.81 -4.51
C ALA A 62 10.38 -16.15 -4.10
N MET A 63 9.26 -16.81 -4.39
CA MET A 63 7.94 -16.26 -4.06
C MET A 63 7.67 -16.30 -2.55
N SER A 64 8.16 -17.31 -1.84
CA SER A 64 8.15 -17.37 -0.38
C SER A 64 8.92 -16.20 0.25
N ALA A 65 10.11 -15.88 -0.29
CA ALA A 65 10.89 -14.73 0.16
C ALA A 65 10.15 -13.40 -0.06
N VAL A 66 9.51 -13.22 -1.23
CA VAL A 66 8.69 -12.03 -1.53
C VAL A 66 7.52 -11.92 -0.54
N PHE A 67 6.78 -13.01 -0.29
CA PHE A 67 5.67 -12.98 0.67
C PHE A 67 6.13 -12.70 2.09
N THR A 68 7.28 -13.23 2.48
CA THR A 68 7.89 -12.96 3.80
C THR A 68 8.26 -11.49 3.94
N ALA A 69 8.85 -10.88 2.90
CA ALA A 69 9.16 -9.46 2.90
C ALA A 69 7.89 -8.59 3.01
N ILE A 70 6.81 -8.93 2.27
CA ILE A 70 5.53 -8.22 2.37
C ILE A 70 4.92 -8.35 3.79
N ASP A 71 5.00 -9.53 4.42
CA ASP A 71 4.53 -9.74 5.80
C ASP A 71 5.35 -8.93 6.82
N SER A 72 6.67 -8.87 6.65
CA SER A 72 7.56 -8.04 7.48
C SER A 72 7.25 -6.56 7.37
N ILE A 73 7.10 -6.03 6.14
CA ILE A 73 6.68 -4.65 5.90
C ILE A 73 5.32 -4.37 6.57
N SER A 74 4.40 -5.35 6.48
CA SER A 74 3.07 -5.19 7.06
C SER A 74 3.10 -5.05 8.59
N LYS A 75 3.94 -5.85 9.25
CA LYS A 75 4.17 -5.76 10.69
C LYS A 75 4.85 -4.45 11.08
N GLU A 76 5.80 -3.99 10.27
CA GLU A 76 6.54 -2.76 10.54
C GLU A 76 5.67 -1.51 10.36
N VAL A 77 4.79 -1.47 9.37
CA VAL A 77 3.78 -0.39 9.28
C VAL A 77 2.88 -0.44 10.51
N SER A 78 2.38 -1.61 10.89
CA SER A 78 1.52 -1.78 12.07
C SER A 78 2.16 -1.23 13.35
N SER A 79 3.44 -1.55 13.59
CA SER A 79 4.16 -1.02 14.75
C SER A 79 4.40 0.49 14.61
N THR A 80 4.85 0.95 13.44
CA THR A 80 5.13 2.36 13.16
C THR A 80 3.92 3.25 13.38
N ILE A 81 2.73 2.82 12.92
CA ILE A 81 1.51 3.64 13.05
C ILE A 81 1.00 3.76 14.49
N GLN A 82 1.43 2.86 15.39
CA GLN A 82 1.01 2.85 16.80
C GLN A 82 2.00 3.59 17.71
N LEU A 83 3.21 3.90 17.23
CA LEU A 83 4.18 4.64 18.00
C LEU A 83 3.65 6.05 18.31
N PRO A 84 3.77 6.54 19.56
CA PRO A 84 3.38 7.89 19.90
C PRO A 84 4.18 8.90 19.07
N ALA A 85 3.48 9.76 18.33
CA ALA A 85 4.05 10.92 17.65
C ALA A 85 3.34 12.15 18.19
N SER A 86 4.04 12.91 19.05
CA SER A 86 3.47 14.05 19.79
C SER A 86 3.98 15.40 19.30
N ASP A 87 5.09 15.42 18.56
CA ASP A 87 5.69 16.63 18.00
C ASP A 87 5.84 16.52 16.47
N GLU A 88 6.10 17.64 15.82
CA GLU A 88 6.22 17.66 14.36
C GLU A 88 7.37 16.81 13.81
N VAL A 89 8.43 16.62 14.60
CA VAL A 89 9.62 15.86 14.17
C VAL A 89 9.29 14.39 14.10
N SER A 90 8.75 13.82 15.19
CA SER A 90 8.30 12.44 15.28
C SER A 90 7.22 12.09 14.24
N VAL A 91 6.31 13.03 13.93
CA VAL A 91 5.34 12.85 12.83
C VAL A 91 6.05 12.74 11.48
N THR A 92 7.02 13.62 11.22
CA THR A 92 7.74 13.62 9.94
C THR A 92 8.59 12.35 9.76
N GLU A 93 9.25 11.88 10.81
CA GLU A 93 10.02 10.62 10.81
C GLU A 93 9.13 9.40 10.59
N MET A 94 7.97 9.37 11.24
CA MET A 94 6.96 8.33 11.05
C MET A 94 6.45 8.32 9.60
N GLU A 95 6.13 9.48 9.04
CA GLU A 95 5.69 9.61 7.64
C GLU A 95 6.77 9.14 6.66
N ALA A 96 8.02 9.58 6.83
CA ALA A 96 9.14 9.15 5.99
C ALA A 96 9.36 7.63 6.03
N LYS A 97 9.23 7.03 7.23
CA LYS A 97 9.29 5.57 7.38
C LYS A 97 8.13 4.87 6.66
N LEU A 98 6.91 5.42 6.73
CA LEU A 98 5.77 4.87 6.01
C LEU A 98 5.93 4.99 4.49
N GLU A 99 6.50 6.08 4.00
CA GLU A 99 6.84 6.28 2.58
C GLU A 99 7.77 5.16 2.09
N GLU A 100 8.89 4.93 2.78
CA GLU A 100 9.85 3.88 2.42
C GLU A 100 9.21 2.48 2.41
N LEU A 101 8.41 2.16 3.44
CA LEU A 101 7.69 0.89 3.52
C LEU A 101 6.66 0.73 2.40
N MET A 102 5.98 1.81 2.01
CA MET A 102 5.01 1.79 0.91
C MET A 102 5.69 1.60 -0.45
N GLU A 103 6.82 2.26 -0.68
CA GLU A 103 7.63 2.14 -1.89
C GLU A 103 8.17 0.71 -2.05
N MET A 104 8.79 0.15 -1.00
CA MET A 104 9.28 -1.23 -0.99
C MET A 104 8.16 -2.22 -1.30
N ASN A 105 6.99 -2.06 -0.68
CA ASN A 105 5.85 -2.94 -0.93
C ASN A 105 5.35 -2.83 -2.38
N GLN A 106 5.32 -1.62 -2.95
CA GLN A 106 4.96 -1.44 -4.35
C GLN A 106 5.92 -2.17 -5.30
N GLY A 107 7.23 -2.10 -5.05
CA GLY A 107 8.23 -2.86 -5.81
C GLY A 107 8.02 -4.38 -5.72
N LEU A 108 7.76 -4.91 -4.52
CA LEU A 108 7.44 -6.33 -4.33
C LEU A 108 6.16 -6.74 -5.07
N LEU A 109 5.13 -5.90 -5.08
CA LEU A 109 3.89 -6.16 -5.82
C LEU A 109 4.11 -6.13 -7.35
N GLN A 110 5.02 -5.28 -7.86
CA GLN A 110 5.45 -5.34 -9.26
C GLN A 110 6.14 -6.68 -9.56
N CYS A 111 7.01 -7.18 -8.67
CA CYS A 111 7.65 -8.49 -8.81
C CYS A 111 6.65 -9.66 -8.84
N LEU A 112 5.53 -9.55 -8.11
CA LEU A 112 4.44 -10.53 -8.17
C LEU A 112 3.71 -10.52 -9.52
N GLY A 113 3.93 -9.51 -10.37
CA GLY A 113 3.30 -9.42 -11.69
C GLY A 113 1.86 -8.92 -11.66
N VAL A 114 1.48 -8.19 -10.61
CA VAL A 114 0.13 -7.64 -10.45
C VAL A 114 0.03 -6.16 -10.83
N SER A 115 1.10 -5.55 -11.36
CA SER A 115 1.05 -4.17 -11.84
C SER A 115 0.29 -4.03 -13.17
N HIS A 116 0.06 -2.80 -13.60
CA HIS A 116 -0.60 -2.45 -14.87
C HIS A 116 -0.14 -1.06 -15.34
N SER A 117 -0.18 -0.79 -16.64
CA SER A 117 0.23 0.52 -17.20
C SER A 117 -0.51 1.70 -16.56
N SER A 118 -1.80 1.54 -16.27
CA SER A 118 -2.59 2.56 -15.57
C SER A 118 -2.20 2.76 -14.12
N ILE A 119 -1.73 1.71 -13.42
CA ILE A 119 -1.18 1.86 -12.07
C ILE A 119 0.13 2.63 -12.17
N GLU A 120 1.02 2.22 -13.08
CA GLU A 120 2.32 2.84 -13.29
C GLU A 120 2.19 4.33 -13.64
N ALA A 121 1.22 4.69 -14.49
CA ALA A 121 0.93 6.09 -14.81
C ALA A 121 0.59 6.92 -13.57
N VAL A 122 -0.17 6.36 -12.61
CA VAL A 122 -0.45 7.04 -11.34
C VAL A 122 0.82 7.17 -10.49
N LEU A 123 1.60 6.10 -10.35
CA LEU A 123 2.87 6.14 -9.59
C LEU A 123 3.84 7.19 -10.16
N GLN A 124 4.00 7.23 -11.48
CA GLN A 124 4.86 8.20 -12.16
C GLN A 124 4.32 9.63 -12.00
N THR A 125 3.01 9.81 -11.95
CA THR A 125 2.40 11.13 -11.75
C THR A 125 2.60 11.63 -10.33
N THR A 126 2.37 10.79 -9.32
CA THR A 126 2.53 11.16 -7.91
C THR A 126 3.99 11.36 -7.53
N LEU A 127 4.91 10.60 -8.13
CA LEU A 127 6.35 10.77 -7.95
C LEU A 127 6.84 12.17 -8.36
N LYS A 128 6.24 12.80 -9.38
CA LYS A 128 6.55 14.19 -9.77
C LYS A 128 6.30 15.20 -8.64
N TYR A 129 5.38 14.87 -7.75
CA TYR A 129 5.04 15.66 -6.56
C TYR A 129 5.75 15.15 -5.29
N LYS A 130 6.72 14.23 -5.44
CA LYS A 130 7.41 13.56 -4.32
C LYS A 130 6.46 12.83 -3.37
N LEU A 131 5.37 12.29 -3.91
CA LEU A 131 4.41 11.50 -3.14
C LEU A 131 4.62 10.01 -3.42
N VAL A 132 4.62 9.22 -2.36
CA VAL A 132 4.72 7.76 -2.49
C VAL A 132 3.34 7.14 -2.65
N SER A 133 3.23 6.26 -3.64
CA SER A 133 2.02 5.56 -3.99
C SER A 133 2.24 4.06 -4.09
N LYS A 134 1.19 3.29 -3.82
CA LYS A 134 1.17 1.84 -4.03
C LYS A 134 -0.19 1.37 -4.51
N LEU A 135 -0.22 0.30 -5.29
CA LEU A 135 -1.48 -0.34 -5.66
C LEU A 135 -2.20 -0.90 -4.42
N THR A 136 -3.53 -0.97 -4.49
CA THR A 136 -4.37 -1.58 -3.46
C THR A 136 -5.35 -2.58 -4.06
N GLY A 137 -5.64 -3.65 -3.32
CA GLY A 137 -6.38 -4.80 -3.82
C GLY A 137 -5.52 -5.74 -4.68
N ALA A 138 -6.12 -6.39 -5.68
CA ALA A 138 -5.43 -7.45 -6.43
C ALA A 138 -4.48 -6.94 -7.54
N GLY A 139 -4.44 -5.64 -7.81
CA GLY A 139 -3.69 -5.06 -8.93
C GLY A 139 -4.39 -5.19 -10.29
N GLY A 140 -3.63 -5.03 -11.38
CA GLY A 140 -4.13 -5.09 -12.76
C GLY A 140 -5.01 -3.90 -13.17
N GLY A 141 -4.91 -2.77 -12.48
CA GLY A 141 -5.81 -1.63 -12.57
C GLY A 141 -6.43 -1.32 -11.20
N GLY A 142 -7.72 -1.02 -11.15
CA GLY A 142 -8.40 -0.70 -9.89
C GLY A 142 -7.91 0.59 -9.26
N CYS A 143 -7.57 0.56 -7.97
CA CYS A 143 -7.20 1.75 -7.20
C CYS A 143 -5.73 1.75 -6.77
N VAL A 144 -5.19 2.96 -6.62
CA VAL A 144 -3.86 3.24 -6.09
C VAL A 144 -4.01 4.14 -4.87
N LEU A 145 -3.27 3.82 -3.81
CA LEU A 145 -3.19 4.62 -2.58
C LEU A 145 -1.95 5.49 -2.63
N THR A 146 -2.08 6.74 -2.24
CA THR A 146 -0.97 7.70 -2.14
C THR A 146 -0.97 8.30 -0.74
N LEU A 147 0.18 8.27 -0.06
CA LEU A 147 0.32 8.90 1.26
C LEU A 147 0.42 10.42 1.07
N LEU A 148 -0.31 11.16 1.91
CA LEU A 148 -0.27 12.62 1.93
C LEU A 148 0.37 13.08 3.24
N PRO A 149 1.58 13.66 3.20
CA PRO A 149 2.25 14.20 4.38
C PRO A 149 1.38 15.22 5.12
N THR A 150 1.50 15.27 6.44
CA THR A 150 0.70 16.13 7.33
C THR A 150 0.90 17.62 7.01
N ARG A 151 2.02 17.99 6.39
CA ARG A 151 2.34 19.37 5.98
C ARG A 151 1.67 19.81 4.66
N ILE A 152 1.13 18.90 3.86
CA ILE A 152 0.44 19.27 2.60
C ILE A 152 -1.02 19.61 2.89
N HIS A 153 -1.33 20.91 2.97
CA HIS A 153 -2.70 21.40 3.21
C HIS A 153 -3.55 21.55 1.94
N LEU A 154 -2.92 21.63 0.76
CA LEU A 154 -3.59 21.82 -0.54
C LEU A 154 -2.86 20.99 -1.61
N LEU A 155 -3.48 19.89 -2.04
CA LEU A 155 -3.08 19.17 -3.24
C LEU A 155 -4.22 19.28 -4.26
N PHE A 156 -4.09 20.21 -5.21
CA PHE A 156 -4.96 20.23 -6.40
C PHE A 156 -4.50 19.14 -7.36
N CYS A 157 -4.89 17.90 -7.11
CA CYS A 157 -4.73 16.83 -8.08
C CYS A 157 -5.84 16.91 -9.14
N PHE A 158 -5.61 17.68 -10.21
CA PHE A 158 -6.32 17.47 -11.46
C PHE A 158 -5.79 16.18 -12.11
N PHE A 159 -6.47 15.06 -11.89
CA PHE A 159 -6.31 13.87 -12.73
C PHE A 159 -7.23 14.05 -13.94
N GLU A 160 -6.70 14.57 -15.06
CA GLU A 160 -7.33 14.43 -16.38
C GLU A 160 -7.11 13.01 -16.94
#